data_AF-A0A9P3LUG3-F1
#
_entry.id   AF-A0A9P3LUG3-F1
#
_cell.length_a   1.000
_cell.length_b   1.000
_cell.length_c   1.000
_cell.angle_alpha   90.00
_cell.angle_beta   90.00
_cell.angle_gamma   90.00
#
_symmetry.space_group_name_H-M   'P 1'
#
loop_
_entity.id
_entity.type
_entity.pdbx_description
1 polymer ?
#
loop_
_entity_poly.entity_id
_entity_poly.type
_entity_poly.pdbx_seq_one_letter_code
_entity_poly.pdbx_strand_id
1 'polypeptide(L)'
;MHAVLRPFTESVLFLERVQSSTFAKAQGSSAVRGNEGDKFAWSTEFSPKEGEWRSLNVMSNMFCSAGGYLPDGTVVSVAGGQPSDDIEQGYDGIRLYKPCNGTKCDWKQDFKVHLQEKRWYPTVVETLPNNLYPIVHLLPDRSLFILASTKAIILSASTWKIIKRLPDIPGSPRNYPLTGGSVLLPLLPENNFEPEILVCGGATEFSTQAKGVSSCGRIAPLSKNPTWEMEDMPLARMMPDMAHLADGTIAILNGAETGTAGFDRASDPVLHPVQYSPGAPPGKRFKVWNPSAIARMYHSVAFMLPDMSLLVAGSNPNGKPVNYGDGEFPTEYRVERFSPPYLFPQQHQEPPETVVVQQDARTLAQAKASAPPVAQAEIVGWPTEIKYGETFDLKLQWYNRYPEQIQVSLIQPGFITHSTHMSQRFVGLEGW
;
A
#
# COMPACT_ATOMS: atom_id res chain seq x y z
N MET A 1 8.99 -6.23 3.01
CA MET A 1 9.09 -5.19 1.96
C MET A 1 8.36 -3.95 2.34
N HIS A 2 8.93 -2.80 2.00
CA HIS A 2 8.26 -1.51 2.04
C HIS A 2 8.26 -0.91 0.64
N ALA A 3 7.21 -0.17 0.33
CA ALA A 3 7.15 0.64 -0.88
C ALA A 3 6.49 1.99 -0.60
N VAL A 4 6.91 2.99 -1.36
CA VAL A 4 6.39 4.36 -1.26
C VAL A 4 6.55 5.06 -2.60
N LEU A 5 5.52 5.77 -3.05
CA LEU A 5 5.61 6.58 -4.26
C LEU A 5 6.60 7.73 -4.03
N ARG A 6 7.57 7.90 -4.93
CA ARG A 6 8.45 9.07 -4.93
C ARG A 6 7.62 10.30 -5.33
N PRO A 7 7.50 11.32 -4.45
CA PRO A 7 6.69 12.49 -4.74
C PRO A 7 7.16 13.23 -5.99
N PHE A 8 6.20 13.84 -6.69
CA PHE A 8 6.38 14.58 -7.96
C PHE A 8 6.85 13.74 -9.16
N THR A 9 6.84 12.41 -9.03
CA THR A 9 7.23 11.48 -10.10
C THR A 9 6.32 10.25 -10.08
N GLU A 10 6.45 9.39 -11.09
CA GLU A 10 5.82 8.06 -11.12
C GLU A 10 6.71 6.96 -10.52
N SER A 11 7.93 7.30 -10.11
CA SER A 11 8.88 6.33 -9.57
C SER A 11 8.46 5.84 -8.18
N VAL A 12 8.89 4.63 -7.84
CA VAL A 12 8.60 3.97 -6.57
C VAL A 12 9.89 3.66 -5.85
N LEU A 13 9.97 4.03 -4.58
CA LEU A 13 11.07 3.64 -3.71
C LEU A 13 10.70 2.34 -3.02
N PHE A 14 11.53 1.32 -3.18
CA PHE A 14 11.46 0.07 -2.45
C PHE A 14 12.51 0.04 -1.34
N LEU A 15 12.12 -0.48 -0.17
CA LEU A 15 12.99 -0.72 0.96
C LEU A 15 12.84 -2.17 1.41
N GLU A 16 13.94 -2.91 1.40
CA GLU A 16 13.94 -4.32 1.78
C GLU A 16 15.24 -4.68 2.49
N ARG A 17 15.22 -5.82 3.19
CA ARG A 17 16.43 -6.47 3.69
C ARG A 17 17.42 -6.72 2.54
N VAL A 18 18.72 -6.54 2.77
CA VAL A 18 19.73 -7.08 1.84
C VAL A 18 19.68 -8.59 1.86
N GLN A 19 19.35 -9.13 0.70
CA GLN A 19 19.46 -10.53 0.39
C GLN A 19 20.28 -10.64 -0.89
N SER A 20 20.98 -11.75 -1.08
CA SER A 20 21.88 -12.01 -2.22
C SER A 20 21.16 -12.09 -3.59
N SER A 21 20.02 -11.45 -3.73
CA SER A 21 19.12 -11.51 -4.88
C SER A 21 18.23 -10.27 -5.00
N THR A 22 18.45 -9.17 -4.26
CA THR A 22 17.58 -7.96 -4.34
C THR A 22 17.60 -7.29 -5.73
N PHE A 23 16.52 -6.59 -6.08
CA PHE A 23 16.13 -6.08 -7.42
C PHE A 23 17.18 -5.36 -8.29
N ALA A 24 18.27 -4.83 -7.71
CA ALA A 24 19.34 -4.19 -8.47
C ALA A 24 20.71 -4.52 -7.89
N LYS A 25 21.66 -4.89 -8.77
CA LYS A 25 23.09 -4.91 -8.43
C LYS A 25 23.55 -3.48 -8.16
N ALA A 26 24.39 -3.28 -7.14
CA ALA A 26 24.96 -1.96 -6.86
C ALA A 26 25.83 -1.51 -8.04
N GLN A 27 25.33 -0.58 -8.86
CA GLN A 27 26.14 0.03 -9.91
C GLN A 27 26.98 1.15 -9.30
N GLY A 28 28.24 0.85 -8.98
CA GLY A 28 29.30 1.85 -8.77
C GLY A 28 29.11 2.85 -7.62
N SER A 29 28.22 2.61 -6.65
CA SER A 29 28.03 3.51 -5.52
C SER A 29 29.02 3.21 -4.39
N SER A 30 29.77 4.24 -3.99
CA SER A 30 30.82 4.21 -2.95
C SER A 30 30.29 4.06 -1.51
N ALA A 31 29.06 3.56 -1.32
CA ALA A 31 28.47 3.30 -0.01
C ALA A 31 27.86 1.89 0.09
N VAL A 32 28.57 0.92 -0.49
CA VAL A 32 28.83 -0.35 0.18
C VAL A 32 30.09 -0.12 1.01
N ARG A 33 29.98 0.08 2.34
CA ARG A 33 31.17 -0.17 3.17
C ARG A 33 31.24 -1.67 3.45
N GLY A 34 31.90 -2.32 2.51
CA GLY A 34 32.34 -3.71 2.52
C GLY A 34 32.98 -3.95 1.17
N ASN A 35 34.30 -4.11 1.15
CA ASN A 35 35.11 -4.23 -0.06
C ASN A 35 34.51 -5.23 -1.07
N GLU A 36 34.58 -4.87 -2.37
CA GLU A 36 34.40 -5.75 -3.54
C GLU A 36 32.95 -6.15 -3.96
N GLY A 37 32.51 -5.58 -5.09
CA GLY A 37 32.00 -6.35 -6.25
C GLY A 37 30.60 -6.97 -6.25
N ASP A 38 30.09 -7.52 -5.14
CA ASP A 38 29.01 -8.53 -5.20
C ASP A 38 27.79 -8.31 -4.28
N LYS A 39 27.61 -7.12 -3.68
CA LYS A 39 26.47 -6.86 -2.75
C LYS A 39 25.29 -6.12 -3.40
N PHE A 40 24.08 -6.46 -2.94
CA PHE A 40 22.81 -5.92 -3.43
C PHE A 40 22.36 -4.67 -2.65
N ALA A 41 21.49 -3.85 -3.25
CA ALA A 41 21.00 -2.63 -2.62
C ALA A 41 19.90 -2.93 -1.56
N TRP A 42 19.97 -2.25 -0.42
CA TRP A 42 18.92 -2.22 0.61
C TRP A 42 17.70 -1.37 0.21
N SER A 43 17.91 -0.45 -0.74
CA SER A 43 16.86 0.38 -1.30
C SER A 43 17.06 0.55 -2.80
N THR A 44 15.95 0.59 -3.52
CA THR A 44 15.95 0.83 -4.96
C THR A 44 14.86 1.82 -5.33
N GLU A 45 15.07 2.54 -6.42
CA GLU A 45 14.06 3.30 -7.11
C GLU A 45 13.70 2.56 -8.41
N PHE A 46 12.41 2.37 -8.65
CA PHE A 46 11.86 1.79 -9.86
C PHE A 46 11.06 2.84 -10.62
N SER A 47 11.25 2.93 -11.93
CA SER A 47 10.42 3.73 -12.83
C SER A 47 9.42 2.80 -13.55
N PRO A 48 8.13 2.76 -13.16
CA PRO A 48 7.14 1.90 -13.83
C PRO A 48 6.96 2.21 -15.31
N LYS A 49 7.17 3.48 -15.69
CA LYS A 49 7.05 3.96 -17.07
C LYS A 49 8.19 3.47 -17.96
N GLU A 50 9.41 3.49 -17.44
CA GLU A 50 10.61 3.12 -18.21
C GLU A 50 10.99 1.66 -18.02
N GLY A 51 10.51 1.01 -16.96
CA GLY A 51 10.92 -0.34 -16.58
C GLY A 51 12.31 -0.40 -15.94
N GLU A 52 12.87 0.75 -15.57
CA GLU A 52 14.26 0.88 -15.14
C GLU A 52 14.40 0.91 -13.62
N TRP A 53 15.52 0.37 -13.13
CA TRP A 53 15.86 0.30 -11.72
C TRP A 53 17.13 1.09 -11.41
N ARG A 54 17.13 1.74 -10.25
CA ARG A 54 18.30 2.44 -9.71
C ARG A 54 18.53 2.06 -8.26
N SER A 55 19.74 1.67 -7.92
CA SER A 55 20.14 1.44 -6.53
C SER A 55 20.25 2.75 -5.75
N LEU A 56 19.79 2.73 -4.50
CA LEU A 56 19.89 3.84 -3.54
C LEU A 56 20.82 3.45 -2.40
N ASN A 57 21.58 4.42 -1.90
CA ASN A 57 22.45 4.22 -0.75
C ASN A 57 21.67 4.49 0.53
N VAL A 58 21.78 3.58 1.49
CA VAL A 58 21.20 3.73 2.82
C VAL A 58 22.30 3.66 3.86
N MET A 59 22.12 4.38 4.95
CA MET A 59 23.17 4.53 5.98
C MET A 59 22.97 3.55 7.14
N SER A 60 21.75 3.05 7.35
CA SER A 60 21.44 2.08 8.40
C SER A 60 20.20 1.26 8.04
N ASN A 61 20.01 0.09 8.64
CA ASN A 61 18.97 -0.89 8.31
C ASN A 61 17.54 -0.37 8.51
N MET A 62 16.77 -0.28 7.42
CA MET A 62 15.38 0.22 7.39
C MET A 62 14.35 -0.91 7.33
N PHE A 63 14.78 -2.17 7.39
CA PHE A 63 13.84 -3.29 7.42
C PHE A 63 12.95 -3.18 8.66
N CYS A 64 11.66 -3.46 8.50
CA CYS A 64 10.65 -3.32 9.56
C CYS A 64 10.47 -1.89 10.10
N SER A 65 10.79 -0.87 9.31
CA SER A 65 10.60 0.54 9.69
C SER A 65 9.14 0.98 9.51
N ALA A 66 8.84 2.17 10.05
CA ALA A 66 7.63 2.92 9.72
C ALA A 66 7.99 4.13 8.85
N GLY A 67 7.04 4.70 8.12
CA GLY A 67 7.33 5.82 7.24
C GLY A 67 6.13 6.63 6.79
N GLY A 68 6.40 7.68 6.03
CA GLY A 68 5.42 8.61 5.50
C GLY A 68 6.07 9.79 4.78
N TYR A 69 5.32 10.88 4.65
CA TYR A 69 5.77 12.10 3.98
C TYR A 69 5.77 13.29 4.94
N LEU A 70 6.78 14.15 4.82
CA LEU A 70 6.76 15.51 5.37
C LEU A 70 5.99 16.46 4.43
N PRO A 71 5.56 17.64 4.91
CA PRO A 71 4.79 18.60 4.11
C PRO A 71 5.49 19.07 2.83
N ASP A 72 6.83 19.04 2.77
CA ASP A 72 7.62 19.41 1.59
C ASP A 72 7.81 18.26 0.59
N GLY A 73 7.16 17.12 0.82
CA GLY A 73 7.30 15.90 0.02
C GLY A 73 8.50 15.04 0.41
N THR A 74 9.32 15.40 1.40
CA THR A 74 10.39 14.52 1.87
C THR A 74 9.81 13.23 2.42
N VAL A 75 10.28 12.08 1.93
CA VAL A 75 9.91 10.77 2.49
C VAL A 75 10.71 10.54 3.76
N VAL A 76 10.04 10.14 4.83
CA VAL A 76 10.64 9.78 6.12
C VAL A 76 10.50 8.29 6.33
N SER A 77 11.57 7.66 6.79
CA SER A 77 11.55 6.32 7.37
C SER A 77 12.21 6.36 8.75
N VAL A 78 11.51 5.82 9.74
CA VAL A 78 11.91 5.84 11.16
C VAL A 78 12.08 4.44 11.70
N ALA A 79 13.11 4.27 12.54
CA ALA A 79 13.42 3.01 13.21
C ALA A 79 13.72 1.84 12.25
N GLY A 80 13.59 0.61 12.73
CA GLY A 80 13.82 -0.60 11.95
C GLY A 80 15.21 -1.22 12.19
N GLY A 81 15.36 -2.47 11.80
CA GLY A 81 16.57 -3.24 12.00
C GLY A 81 16.28 -4.71 12.24
N GLN A 82 16.90 -5.58 11.45
CA GLN A 82 17.08 -6.97 11.78
C GLN A 82 18.59 -7.18 11.95
N PRO A 83 19.07 -7.87 13.00
CA PRO A 83 20.49 -8.12 13.20
C PRO A 83 21.15 -8.63 11.90
N SER A 84 22.17 -7.91 11.47
CA SER A 84 22.88 -8.10 10.21
C SER A 84 24.25 -7.46 10.33
N ASP A 85 25.28 -8.13 9.81
CA ASP A 85 26.68 -7.65 9.88
C ASP A 85 27.02 -6.67 8.74
N ASP A 86 26.14 -6.57 7.73
CA ASP A 86 26.41 -5.79 6.50
C ASP A 86 26.08 -4.29 6.57
N ILE A 87 25.35 -3.83 7.59
CA ILE A 87 24.96 -2.42 7.74
C ILE A 87 24.69 -2.08 9.21
N GLU A 88 24.92 -0.82 9.58
CA GLU A 88 24.53 -0.30 10.89
C GLU A 88 23.03 -0.50 11.15
N GLN A 89 22.68 -0.97 12.35
CA GLN A 89 21.28 -1.11 12.76
C GLN A 89 20.69 0.28 13.01
N GLY A 90 19.47 0.56 12.56
CA GLY A 90 18.86 1.87 12.81
C GLY A 90 17.55 1.81 13.55
N TYR A 91 17.56 1.08 14.67
CA TYR A 91 16.42 0.99 15.58
C TYR A 91 15.93 2.36 16.06
N ASP A 92 16.82 3.35 16.11
CA ASP A 92 16.54 4.75 16.48
C ASP A 92 16.76 5.73 15.32
N GLY A 93 17.08 5.23 14.12
CA GLY A 93 17.48 6.05 12.99
C GLY A 93 16.31 6.75 12.30
N ILE A 94 16.52 8.00 11.89
CA ILE A 94 15.59 8.79 11.08
C ILE A 94 16.24 9.03 9.70
N ARG A 95 15.65 8.46 8.65
CA ARG A 95 16.18 8.55 7.28
C ARG A 95 15.22 9.39 6.45
N LEU A 96 15.80 10.33 5.71
CA LEU A 96 15.10 11.30 4.88
C LEU A 96 15.48 11.09 3.42
N TYR A 97 14.50 10.94 2.54
CA TYR A 97 14.69 11.01 1.11
C TYR A 97 14.02 12.28 0.61
N LYS A 98 14.83 13.28 0.26
CA LYS A 98 14.33 14.52 -0.32
C LYS A 98 14.25 14.36 -1.84
N PRO A 99 13.06 14.48 -2.46
CA PRO A 99 12.93 14.36 -3.91
C PRO A 99 13.74 15.45 -4.61
N CYS A 100 14.29 15.12 -5.78
CA CYS A 100 15.08 16.02 -6.62
C CYS A 100 14.66 15.85 -8.09
N ASN A 101 15.15 16.69 -9.00
CA ASN A 101 15.04 16.40 -10.44
C ASN A 101 16.22 15.52 -10.87
N GLY A 102 15.94 14.41 -11.57
CA GLY A 102 16.94 13.43 -12.00
C GLY A 102 17.26 12.35 -10.97
N THR A 103 18.48 11.79 -11.07
CA THR A 103 18.92 10.56 -10.38
C THR A 103 19.95 10.78 -9.27
N LYS A 104 20.15 12.03 -8.82
CA LYS A 104 21.16 12.37 -7.80
C LYS A 104 20.64 12.35 -6.35
N CYS A 105 19.33 12.23 -6.15
CA CYS A 105 18.74 12.15 -4.81
C CYS A 105 18.95 10.76 -4.23
N ASP A 106 19.20 10.74 -2.94
CA ASP A 106 19.47 9.55 -2.17
C ASP A 106 19.02 9.75 -0.72
N TRP A 107 19.01 8.67 0.06
CA TRP A 107 18.70 8.74 1.48
C TRP A 107 19.78 9.52 2.24
N LYS A 108 19.35 10.26 3.27
CA LYS A 108 20.21 10.97 4.21
C LYS A 108 19.77 10.69 5.64
N GLN A 109 20.74 10.68 6.55
CA GLN A 109 20.52 10.48 7.98
C GLN A 109 21.57 11.31 8.72
N ASP A 110 21.11 12.15 9.64
CA ASP A 110 21.98 12.76 10.63
C ASP A 110 21.95 11.88 11.87
N PHE A 111 23.06 11.21 12.15
CA PHE A 111 23.19 10.31 13.31
C PHE A 111 23.12 11.04 14.66
N LYS A 112 23.19 12.39 14.67
CA LYS A 112 22.96 13.19 15.89
C LYS A 112 21.47 13.30 16.22
N VAL A 113 20.59 13.16 15.23
CA VAL A 113 19.14 13.21 15.40
C VAL A 113 18.59 11.78 15.37
N HIS A 114 18.12 11.31 16.52
CA HIS A 114 17.62 9.95 16.70
C HIS A 114 16.35 9.94 17.53
N LEU A 115 15.57 8.85 17.44
CA LEU A 115 14.42 8.64 18.31
C LEU A 115 14.89 8.57 19.77
N GLN A 116 14.09 9.07 20.71
CA GLN A 116 14.43 8.96 22.15
C GLN A 116 14.55 7.50 22.61
N GLU A 117 13.91 6.57 21.89
CA GLU A 117 13.92 5.14 22.18
C GLU A 117 14.09 4.34 20.89
N LYS A 118 14.83 3.23 20.98
CA LYS A 118 15.01 2.25 19.90
C LYS A 118 13.71 1.49 19.65
N ARG A 119 13.33 1.30 18.38
CA ARG A 119 12.08 0.64 17.97
C ARG A 119 12.33 -0.34 16.82
N TRP A 120 11.65 -1.47 16.86
CA TRP A 120 11.59 -2.48 15.80
C TRP A 120 10.22 -3.13 15.85
N TYR A 121 9.43 -2.97 14.77
CA TYR A 121 7.96 -3.08 14.79
C TYR A 121 7.33 -2.13 15.83
N PRO A 122 6.57 -1.10 15.39
CA PRO A 122 5.86 -0.26 16.35
C PRO A 122 4.99 -1.16 17.26
N THR A 123 5.11 -0.97 18.58
CA THR A 123 4.58 -1.91 19.59
C THR A 123 3.62 -1.20 20.55
N VAL A 124 2.47 -1.79 20.87
CA VAL A 124 1.53 -1.29 21.90
C VAL A 124 1.48 -2.21 23.13
N VAL A 125 2.12 -1.78 24.23
CA VAL A 125 2.32 -2.61 25.45
C VAL A 125 1.01 -3.13 26.06
N GLU A 126 -0.08 -2.34 26.03
CA GLU A 126 -1.39 -2.72 26.63
C GLU A 126 -2.05 -3.93 25.93
N THR A 127 -1.61 -4.28 24.72
CA THR A 127 -2.26 -5.29 23.85
C THR A 127 -1.41 -6.54 23.61
N LEU A 128 -0.40 -6.79 24.44
CA LEU A 128 0.37 -8.03 24.41
C LEU A 128 -0.57 -9.27 24.44
N PRO A 129 -0.28 -10.33 23.65
CA PRO A 129 0.89 -10.52 22.80
C PRO A 129 0.74 -10.01 21.35
N ASN A 130 -0.44 -9.53 20.92
CA ASN A 130 -0.70 -9.11 19.53
C ASN A 130 -0.58 -7.58 19.38
N ASN A 131 0.64 -7.09 19.56
CA ASN A 131 0.91 -5.67 19.76
C ASN A 131 1.81 -5.03 18.70
N LEU A 132 2.29 -5.80 17.73
CA LEU A 132 3.19 -5.35 16.68
C LEU A 132 2.38 -4.81 15.49
N TYR A 133 2.85 -3.72 14.87
CA TYR A 133 2.13 -3.00 13.81
C TYR A 133 0.70 -2.60 14.21
N PRO A 134 0.52 -1.73 15.22
CA PRO A 134 -0.78 -1.10 15.45
C PRO A 134 -1.25 -0.41 14.17
N ILE A 135 -2.52 -0.56 13.86
CA ILE A 135 -3.19 0.17 12.80
C ILE A 135 -3.38 1.60 13.29
N VAL A 136 -2.84 2.58 12.57
CA VAL A 136 -2.92 4.00 12.94
C VAL A 136 -3.43 4.83 11.76
N HIS A 137 -4.50 5.57 11.98
CA HIS A 137 -5.07 6.53 11.03
C HIS A 137 -5.16 7.92 11.67
N LEU A 138 -4.67 8.96 10.98
CA LEU A 138 -4.88 10.35 11.38
C LEU A 138 -6.28 10.78 10.95
N LEU A 139 -7.08 11.26 11.89
CA LEU A 139 -8.46 11.70 11.67
C LEU A 139 -8.54 13.21 11.34
N PRO A 140 -9.64 13.68 10.72
CA PRO A 140 -9.83 15.09 10.36
C PRO A 140 -9.70 16.07 11.53
N ASP A 141 -10.06 15.66 12.76
CA ASP A 141 -9.95 16.47 13.98
C ASP A 141 -8.53 16.49 14.58
N ARG A 142 -7.54 15.95 13.86
CA ARG A 142 -6.13 15.80 14.27
C ARG A 142 -5.89 14.83 15.42
N SER A 143 -6.87 13.98 15.73
CA SER A 143 -6.66 12.82 16.61
C SER A 143 -6.17 11.60 15.81
N LEU A 144 -5.61 10.62 16.51
CA LEU A 144 -5.18 9.34 15.95
C LEU A 144 -6.18 8.26 16.36
N PHE A 145 -6.74 7.56 15.39
CA PHE A 145 -7.30 6.23 15.63
C PHE A 145 -6.14 5.24 15.74
N ILE A 146 -6.11 4.45 16.81
CA ILE A 146 -5.12 3.39 17.02
C ILE A 146 -5.85 2.10 17.33
N LEU A 147 -5.63 1.06 16.54
CA LEU A 147 -6.14 -0.29 16.78
C LEU A 147 -4.99 -1.29 16.94
N ALA A 148 -5.03 -2.04 18.04
CA ALA A 148 -4.09 -3.11 18.33
C ALA A 148 -4.85 -4.31 18.95
N SER A 149 -4.51 -5.52 18.51
CA SER A 149 -5.27 -6.74 18.76
C SER A 149 -6.74 -6.58 18.31
N THR A 150 -7.69 -6.47 19.25
CA THR A 150 -9.10 -6.16 19.00
C THR A 150 -9.53 -4.82 19.57
N LYS A 151 -8.62 -4.09 20.22
CA LYS A 151 -8.92 -2.88 20.99
C LYS A 151 -8.60 -1.64 20.16
N ALA A 152 -9.46 -0.64 20.22
CA ALA A 152 -9.24 0.63 19.55
C ALA A 152 -9.40 1.83 20.49
N ILE A 153 -8.60 2.87 20.25
CA ILE A 153 -8.64 4.13 20.98
C ILE A 153 -8.56 5.33 20.02
N ILE A 154 -8.99 6.48 20.53
CA ILE A 154 -8.71 7.79 19.96
C ILE A 154 -7.70 8.49 20.86
N LEU A 155 -6.56 8.88 20.29
CA LEU A 155 -5.47 9.58 20.96
C LEU A 155 -5.36 11.01 20.41
N SER A 156 -5.27 12.01 21.28
CA SER A 156 -4.95 13.38 20.87
C SER A 156 -3.51 13.45 20.38
N ALA A 157 -3.27 13.85 19.13
CA ALA A 157 -1.90 14.02 18.61
C ALA A 157 -1.17 15.25 19.20
N SER A 158 -1.89 16.18 19.82
CA SER A 158 -1.30 17.38 20.45
C SER A 158 -0.94 17.15 21.92
N THR A 159 -1.78 16.43 22.66
CA THR A 159 -1.58 16.21 24.11
C THR A 159 -1.07 14.81 24.44
N TRP A 160 -1.07 13.88 23.48
CA TRP A 160 -0.73 12.46 23.66
C TRP A 160 -1.57 11.75 24.73
N LYS A 161 -2.79 12.23 24.97
CA LYS A 161 -3.76 11.64 25.89
C LYS A 161 -4.84 10.87 25.14
N ILE A 162 -5.31 9.77 25.75
CA ILE A 162 -6.47 9.02 25.25
C ILE A 162 -7.70 9.90 25.43
N ILE A 163 -8.38 10.22 24.32
CA ILE A 163 -9.65 10.95 24.29
C ILE A 163 -10.80 9.99 24.57
N LYS A 164 -10.79 8.83 23.91
CA LYS A 164 -11.89 7.85 23.95
C LYS A 164 -11.36 6.45 23.73
N ARG A 165 -11.93 5.46 24.43
CA ARG A 165 -11.79 4.04 24.09
C ARG A 165 -13.01 3.62 23.29
N LEU A 166 -12.79 2.92 22.19
CA LEU A 166 -13.85 2.43 21.31
C LEU A 166 -14.22 0.99 21.72
N PRO A 167 -15.41 0.49 21.31
CA PRO A 167 -15.73 -0.93 21.50
C PRO A 167 -14.68 -1.83 20.83
N ASP A 168 -14.46 -3.01 21.41
CA ASP A 168 -13.57 -4.00 20.80
C ASP A 168 -14.20 -4.51 19.48
N ILE A 169 -13.39 -4.65 18.43
CA ILE A 169 -13.86 -5.26 17.18
C ILE A 169 -14.15 -6.75 17.41
N PRO A 170 -15.32 -7.27 17.02
CA PRO A 170 -15.61 -8.69 17.13
C PRO A 170 -14.66 -9.58 16.31
N GLY A 171 -14.39 -10.78 16.83
CA GLY A 171 -13.57 -11.81 16.19
C GLY A 171 -12.11 -11.84 16.65
N SER A 172 -11.24 -12.40 15.81
CA SER A 172 -9.82 -12.58 16.10
C SER A 172 -9.02 -11.26 16.07
N PRO A 173 -7.87 -11.21 16.77
CA PRO A 173 -6.94 -10.08 16.69
C PRO A 173 -6.55 -9.72 15.25
N ARG A 174 -6.41 -8.42 14.96
CA ARG A 174 -6.18 -7.90 13.60
C ARG A 174 -4.73 -7.53 13.30
N ASN A 175 -3.85 -7.61 14.28
CA ASN A 175 -2.46 -7.17 14.14
C ASN A 175 -1.50 -8.36 14.03
N TYR A 176 -0.25 -8.07 13.72
CA TYR A 176 0.79 -9.09 13.60
C TYR A 176 0.85 -9.96 14.87
N PRO A 177 0.96 -11.30 14.75
CA PRO A 177 1.18 -12.06 13.50
C PRO A 177 -0.09 -12.48 12.72
N LEU A 178 -1.30 -12.25 13.24
CA LEU A 178 -2.55 -12.64 12.58
C LEU A 178 -2.85 -11.75 11.36
N THR A 179 -2.47 -10.47 11.44
CA THR A 179 -2.38 -9.49 10.34
C THR A 179 -3.60 -9.41 9.41
N GLY A 180 -4.57 -8.59 9.78
CA GLY A 180 -5.56 -8.03 8.87
C GLY A 180 -5.04 -6.75 8.20
N GLY A 181 -5.81 -6.23 7.25
CA GLY A 181 -5.57 -4.94 6.60
C GLY A 181 -6.51 -3.87 7.13
N SER A 182 -6.19 -2.61 6.90
CA SER A 182 -7.09 -1.51 7.21
C SER A 182 -6.97 -0.34 6.24
N VAL A 183 -8.03 0.46 6.16
CA VAL A 183 -8.05 1.70 5.37
C VAL A 183 -8.98 2.73 6.02
N LEU A 184 -8.59 4.00 6.00
CA LEU A 184 -9.51 5.12 6.20
C LEU A 184 -10.33 5.28 4.92
N LEU A 185 -11.62 5.04 4.98
CA LEU A 185 -12.52 5.18 3.84
C LEU A 185 -12.51 6.62 3.30
N PRO A 186 -12.84 6.81 2.01
CA PRO A 186 -12.89 8.14 1.38
C PRO A 186 -13.58 9.18 2.26
N LEU A 187 -12.89 10.31 2.49
CA LEU A 187 -13.49 11.48 3.11
C LEU A 187 -14.20 12.26 2.02
N LEU A 188 -15.52 12.26 2.04
CA LEU A 188 -16.34 12.75 0.93
C LEU A 188 -17.22 13.93 1.37
N PRO A 189 -17.49 14.91 0.50
CA PRO A 189 -18.37 16.02 0.86
C PRO A 189 -19.81 15.57 1.14
N GLU A 190 -20.29 14.51 0.47
CA GLU A 190 -21.66 14.01 0.62
C GLU A 190 -21.98 13.50 2.03
N ASN A 191 -20.95 13.07 2.79
CA ASN A 191 -21.08 12.66 4.19
C ASN A 191 -20.41 13.64 5.17
N ASN A 192 -20.20 14.90 4.75
CA ASN A 192 -19.53 15.93 5.54
C ASN A 192 -18.15 15.48 6.06
N PHE A 193 -17.42 14.75 5.22
CA PHE A 193 -16.09 14.21 5.51
C PHE A 193 -16.03 13.36 6.80
N GLU A 194 -17.13 12.69 7.16
CA GLU A 194 -17.15 11.80 8.33
C GLU A 194 -16.12 10.67 8.13
N PRO A 195 -15.12 10.55 9.02
CA PRO A 195 -14.12 9.51 8.87
C PRO A 195 -14.72 8.16 9.25
N GLU A 196 -14.49 7.16 8.41
CA GLU A 196 -14.85 5.79 8.69
C GLU A 196 -13.66 4.88 8.39
N ILE A 197 -13.44 3.88 9.23
CA ILE A 197 -12.30 2.96 9.12
C ILE A 197 -12.83 1.58 8.86
N LEU A 198 -12.28 0.93 7.83
CA LEU A 198 -12.53 -0.47 7.52
C LEU A 198 -11.31 -1.29 7.91
N VAL A 199 -11.53 -2.38 8.65
CA VAL A 199 -10.52 -3.37 9.03
C VAL A 199 -10.97 -4.74 8.58
N CYS A 200 -10.18 -5.43 7.75
CA CYS A 200 -10.57 -6.69 7.12
C CYS A 200 -9.54 -7.79 7.33
N GLY A 201 -10.03 -9.02 7.47
CA GLY A 201 -9.20 -10.21 7.44
C GLY A 201 -8.33 -10.41 8.68
N GLY A 202 -7.29 -11.22 8.51
CA GLY A 202 -6.45 -11.74 9.58
C GLY A 202 -6.51 -13.27 9.65
N ALA A 203 -5.96 -13.85 10.71
CA ALA A 203 -5.99 -15.29 10.96
C ALA A 203 -6.78 -15.62 12.23
N THR A 204 -7.32 -16.84 12.31
CA THR A 204 -8.11 -17.30 13.47
C THR A 204 -7.28 -17.39 14.75
N GLU A 205 -6.05 -17.90 14.63
CA GLU A 205 -5.09 -18.06 15.74
C GLU A 205 -3.64 -17.98 15.28
N PHE A 206 -2.68 -17.99 16.20
CA PHE A 206 -1.25 -18.02 15.88
C PHE A 206 -0.78 -19.45 15.55
N SER A 207 -1.06 -19.91 14.33
CA SER A 207 -0.70 -21.25 13.84
C SER A 207 -0.41 -21.23 12.34
N THR A 208 0.51 -22.08 11.86
CA THR A 208 0.73 -22.26 10.41
C THR A 208 -0.44 -22.97 9.71
N GLN A 209 -1.41 -23.46 10.49
CA GLN A 209 -2.66 -24.07 10.00
C GLN A 209 -3.89 -23.20 10.26
N ALA A 210 -3.71 -22.00 10.82
CA ALA A 210 -4.81 -21.09 11.11
C ALA A 210 -5.53 -20.69 9.83
N LYS A 211 -6.83 -20.45 9.92
CA LYS A 211 -7.61 -20.05 8.75
C LYS A 211 -7.65 -18.54 8.62
N GLY A 212 -7.58 -18.07 7.38
CA GLY A 212 -7.88 -16.70 7.03
C GLY A 212 -9.30 -16.36 7.47
N VAL A 213 -9.50 -15.12 7.87
CA VAL A 213 -10.79 -14.62 8.33
C VAL A 213 -11.43 -13.79 7.21
N SER A 214 -12.75 -13.94 6.99
CA SER A 214 -13.52 -13.13 6.04
C SER A 214 -14.06 -11.83 6.65
N SER A 215 -14.18 -11.79 7.97
CA SER A 215 -14.84 -10.66 8.64
C SER A 215 -14.10 -9.34 8.43
N CYS A 216 -14.89 -8.32 8.13
CA CYS A 216 -14.56 -6.92 7.99
C CYS A 216 -15.39 -6.11 8.98
N GLY A 217 -14.74 -5.24 9.75
CA GLY A 217 -15.41 -4.28 10.62
C GLY A 217 -15.27 -2.86 10.09
N ARG A 218 -16.38 -2.15 9.97
CA ARG A 218 -16.45 -0.72 9.66
C ARG A 218 -16.85 0.07 10.91
N ILE A 219 -16.20 1.18 11.19
CA ILE A 219 -16.54 2.05 12.32
C ILE A 219 -16.39 3.52 11.93
N ALA A 220 -17.33 4.35 12.36
CA ALA A 220 -17.22 5.81 12.37
C ALA A 220 -16.67 6.27 13.74
N PRO A 221 -15.34 6.38 13.94
CA PRO A 221 -14.75 6.54 15.28
C PRO A 221 -15.09 7.87 15.96
N LEU A 222 -15.36 8.93 15.19
CA LEU A 222 -15.73 10.25 15.72
C LEU A 222 -17.24 10.41 15.98
N SER A 223 -18.05 9.41 15.61
CA SER A 223 -19.48 9.43 15.90
C SER A 223 -19.73 9.46 17.41
N LYS A 224 -20.92 9.96 17.80
CA LYS A 224 -21.34 10.04 19.21
C LYS A 224 -21.29 8.66 19.87
N ASN A 225 -21.86 7.65 19.21
CA ASN A 225 -21.96 6.26 19.66
C ASN A 225 -21.32 5.31 18.63
N PRO A 226 -19.98 5.21 18.60
CA PRO A 226 -19.27 4.43 17.60
C PRO A 226 -19.51 2.95 17.84
N THR A 227 -19.91 2.25 16.79
CA THR A 227 -20.17 0.80 16.79
C THR A 227 -19.53 0.17 15.58
N TRP A 228 -19.17 -1.12 15.69
CA TRP A 228 -18.64 -1.89 14.58
C TRP A 228 -19.78 -2.46 13.74
N GLU A 229 -19.85 -2.07 12.47
CA GLU A 229 -20.65 -2.75 11.46
C GLU A 229 -19.83 -3.89 10.86
N MET A 230 -20.28 -5.12 11.07
CA MET A 230 -19.55 -6.31 10.60
C MET A 230 -20.17 -6.86 9.32
N GLU A 231 -19.32 -7.18 8.34
CA GLU A 231 -19.66 -7.90 7.11
C GLU A 231 -18.56 -8.91 6.79
N ASP A 232 -18.87 -9.91 5.96
CA ASP A 232 -17.86 -10.85 5.46
C ASP A 232 -17.48 -10.50 4.03
N MET A 233 -16.17 -10.36 3.76
CA MET A 233 -15.66 -10.31 2.40
C MET A 233 -15.75 -11.72 1.75
N PRO A 234 -15.90 -11.84 0.42
CA PRO A 234 -16.14 -13.11 -0.25
C PRO A 234 -15.01 -14.14 -0.12
N LEU A 235 -13.78 -13.70 0.13
CA LEU A 235 -12.58 -14.53 0.18
C LEU A 235 -11.82 -14.23 1.45
N ALA A 236 -11.84 -15.16 2.39
CA ALA A 236 -11.14 -15.05 3.66
C ALA A 236 -9.62 -14.97 3.43
N ARG A 237 -8.94 -14.05 4.11
CA ARG A 237 -7.49 -13.87 3.94
C ARG A 237 -6.83 -13.20 5.14
N MET A 238 -5.59 -13.55 5.38
CA MET A 238 -4.64 -12.75 6.17
C MET A 238 -3.67 -12.02 5.26
N MET A 239 -2.95 -11.06 5.83
CA MET A 239 -1.97 -10.21 5.14
C MET A 239 -2.52 -9.49 3.88
N PRO A 240 -3.77 -8.98 3.87
CA PRO A 240 -4.23 -8.24 2.71
C PRO A 240 -3.57 -6.87 2.62
N ASP A 241 -3.27 -6.43 1.41
CA ASP A 241 -3.04 -5.01 1.13
C ASP A 241 -4.37 -4.36 0.76
N MET A 242 -4.65 -3.18 1.32
CA MET A 242 -5.89 -2.41 1.08
C MET A 242 -5.54 -1.03 0.53
N ALA A 243 -5.92 -0.76 -0.72
CA ALA A 243 -5.56 0.46 -1.43
C ALA A 243 -6.80 1.22 -1.93
N HIS A 244 -6.77 2.56 -1.85
CA HIS A 244 -7.77 3.40 -2.51
C HIS A 244 -7.63 3.30 -4.02
N LEU A 245 -8.75 3.42 -4.70
CA LEU A 245 -8.83 3.60 -6.14
C LEU A 245 -9.30 5.00 -6.52
N ALA A 246 -9.12 5.36 -7.79
CA ALA A 246 -9.48 6.68 -8.30
C ALA A 246 -10.99 6.98 -8.21
N ASP A 247 -11.85 5.95 -8.22
CA ASP A 247 -13.30 6.06 -8.10
C ASP A 247 -13.81 6.02 -6.64
N GLY A 248 -12.91 6.07 -5.66
CA GLY A 248 -13.25 6.00 -4.24
C GLY A 248 -13.56 4.59 -3.73
N THR A 249 -13.53 3.56 -4.58
CA THR A 249 -13.62 2.17 -4.12
C THR A 249 -12.28 1.71 -3.55
N ILE A 250 -12.29 0.62 -2.79
CA ILE A 250 -11.11 0.05 -2.16
C ILE A 250 -10.78 -1.28 -2.83
N ALA A 251 -9.52 -1.49 -3.17
CA ALA A 251 -9.03 -2.78 -3.62
C ALA A 251 -8.41 -3.53 -2.43
N ILE A 252 -8.85 -4.77 -2.21
CA ILE A 252 -8.33 -5.71 -1.21
C ILE A 252 -7.65 -6.85 -1.98
N LEU A 253 -6.36 -7.04 -1.77
CA LEU A 253 -5.52 -7.91 -2.60
C LEU A 253 -4.41 -8.54 -1.77
N ASN A 254 -3.72 -9.49 -2.40
CA ASN A 254 -2.66 -10.28 -1.79
C ASN A 254 -3.17 -11.13 -0.61
N GLY A 255 -2.26 -11.83 0.05
CA GLY A 255 -2.55 -12.62 1.24
C GLY A 255 -2.79 -14.10 1.01
N ALA A 256 -3.15 -14.78 2.08
CA ALA A 256 -3.22 -16.23 2.19
C ALA A 256 -4.46 -16.70 2.96
N GLU A 257 -4.98 -17.89 2.62
CA GLU A 257 -6.10 -18.52 3.33
C GLU A 257 -5.66 -19.36 4.54
N THR A 258 -4.40 -19.78 4.60
CA THR A 258 -3.90 -20.62 5.70
C THR A 258 -2.59 -20.08 6.26
N GLY A 259 -2.46 -20.04 7.59
CA GLY A 259 -1.23 -19.68 8.31
C GLY A 259 -1.27 -18.39 9.13
N THR A 260 -0.13 -17.70 9.20
CA THR A 260 0.00 -16.34 9.76
C THR A 260 1.03 -15.52 9.00
N ALA A 261 1.11 -14.22 9.28
CA ALA A 261 2.27 -13.42 8.88
C ALA A 261 3.57 -13.93 9.51
N GLY A 262 4.69 -13.75 8.79
CA GLY A 262 6.02 -14.22 9.16
C GLY A 262 6.60 -15.22 8.14
N PHE A 263 7.87 -15.53 8.30
CA PHE A 263 8.60 -16.39 7.37
C PHE A 263 8.20 -17.86 7.50
N ASP A 264 7.93 -18.51 6.36
CA ASP A 264 7.63 -19.95 6.27
C ASP A 264 6.35 -20.32 7.07
N ARG A 265 5.37 -19.42 7.11
CA ARG A 265 4.18 -19.54 7.99
C ARG A 265 2.83 -19.63 7.30
N ALA A 266 2.75 -19.44 5.99
CA ALA A 266 1.48 -19.37 5.27
C ALA A 266 1.50 -20.14 3.96
N SER A 267 0.35 -20.67 3.58
CA SER A 267 0.06 -21.42 2.36
C SER A 267 -1.28 -20.98 1.77
N ASP A 268 -1.68 -21.56 0.63
CA ASP A 268 -2.97 -21.29 -0.01
C ASP A 268 -3.17 -19.81 -0.38
N PRO A 269 -2.44 -19.29 -1.39
CA PRO A 269 -2.47 -17.89 -1.75
C PRO A 269 -3.85 -17.46 -2.27
N VAL A 270 -4.32 -16.28 -1.85
CA VAL A 270 -5.56 -15.71 -2.37
C VAL A 270 -5.27 -14.88 -3.61
N LEU A 271 -5.46 -15.49 -4.77
CA LEU A 271 -5.08 -14.91 -6.07
C LEU A 271 -6.06 -13.86 -6.61
N HIS A 272 -7.30 -13.88 -6.14
CA HIS A 272 -8.35 -12.97 -6.59
C HIS A 272 -8.34 -11.68 -5.76
N PRO A 273 -8.20 -10.50 -6.38
CA PRO A 273 -8.52 -9.25 -5.72
C PRO A 273 -10.03 -9.12 -5.45
N VAL A 274 -10.38 -8.31 -4.45
CA VAL A 274 -11.76 -7.98 -4.08
C VAL A 274 -11.90 -6.47 -4.03
N GLN A 275 -12.85 -5.94 -4.78
CA GLN A 275 -13.32 -4.57 -4.65
C GLN A 275 -14.24 -4.44 -3.43
N TYR A 276 -14.10 -3.37 -2.65
CA TYR A 276 -15.05 -2.91 -1.66
C TYR A 276 -15.58 -1.53 -2.05
N SER A 277 -16.90 -1.38 -2.16
CA SER A 277 -17.60 -0.15 -2.52
C SER A 277 -18.23 0.47 -1.27
N PRO A 278 -17.65 1.54 -0.68
CA PRO A 278 -18.10 2.09 0.60
C PRO A 278 -19.55 2.60 0.60
N GLY A 279 -20.00 3.14 -0.54
CA GLY A 279 -21.34 3.69 -0.74
C GLY A 279 -22.41 2.66 -1.11
N ALA A 280 -22.05 1.40 -1.37
CA ALA A 280 -23.03 0.36 -1.66
C ALA A 280 -23.73 -0.12 -0.37
N PRO A 281 -24.98 -0.62 -0.46
CA PRO A 281 -25.68 -1.16 0.71
C PRO A 281 -24.96 -2.42 1.24
N PRO A 282 -25.07 -2.72 2.55
CA PRO A 282 -24.52 -3.94 3.14
C PRO A 282 -24.91 -5.19 2.36
N GLY A 283 -23.98 -6.13 2.21
CA GLY A 283 -24.15 -7.35 1.42
C GLY A 283 -23.99 -7.17 -0.10
N LYS A 284 -23.85 -5.94 -0.60
CA LYS A 284 -23.51 -5.64 -2.01
C LYS A 284 -22.22 -4.83 -2.17
N ARG A 285 -21.45 -4.67 -1.08
CA ARG A 285 -20.22 -3.87 -1.07
C ARG A 285 -19.04 -4.57 -1.74
N PHE A 286 -19.04 -5.89 -1.81
CA PHE A 286 -17.89 -6.65 -2.31
C PHE A 286 -18.09 -7.20 -3.72
N LYS A 287 -17.05 -7.13 -4.54
CA LYS A 287 -17.00 -7.74 -5.87
C LYS A 287 -15.64 -8.39 -6.11
N VAL A 288 -15.65 -9.67 -6.47
CA VAL A 288 -14.42 -10.41 -6.80
C VAL A 288 -13.97 -10.06 -8.22
N TRP A 289 -12.67 -9.86 -8.43
CA TRP A 289 -12.05 -9.62 -9.74
C TRP A 289 -11.25 -10.82 -10.24
N ASN A 290 -10.77 -10.74 -11.48
CA ASN A 290 -9.94 -11.77 -12.11
C ASN A 290 -8.65 -12.00 -11.30
N PRO A 291 -8.17 -13.25 -11.23
CA PRO A 291 -7.01 -13.59 -10.41
C PRO A 291 -5.69 -13.17 -11.06
N SER A 292 -4.66 -12.99 -10.24
CA SER A 292 -3.27 -13.03 -10.67
C SER A 292 -2.75 -14.47 -10.71
N ALA A 293 -1.71 -14.73 -11.52
CA ALA A 293 -0.97 -15.99 -11.49
C ALA A 293 0.18 -15.98 -10.46
N ILE A 294 0.39 -14.86 -9.76
CA ILE A 294 1.50 -14.67 -8.81
C ILE A 294 0.95 -14.66 -7.39
N ALA A 295 1.46 -15.57 -6.56
CA ALA A 295 1.19 -15.58 -5.13
C ALA A 295 1.90 -14.40 -4.45
N ARG A 296 1.14 -13.48 -3.87
CA ARG A 296 1.63 -12.32 -3.12
C ARG A 296 1.41 -12.56 -1.63
N MET A 297 2.44 -13.09 -0.97
CA MET A 297 2.40 -13.59 0.41
C MET A 297 3.00 -12.58 1.39
N TYR A 298 3.52 -13.02 2.54
CA TYR A 298 4.18 -12.15 3.52
C TYR A 298 5.24 -11.24 2.88
N HIS A 299 5.18 -9.94 3.18
CA HIS A 299 5.96 -8.87 2.54
C HIS A 299 5.57 -8.54 1.09
N SER A 300 4.35 -8.87 0.65
CA SER A 300 3.75 -8.18 -0.48
C SER A 300 3.45 -6.71 -0.13
N VAL A 301 3.31 -5.89 -1.17
CA VAL A 301 2.84 -4.51 -1.07
C VAL A 301 2.01 -4.18 -2.30
N ALA A 302 1.05 -3.27 -2.13
CA ALA A 302 0.34 -2.67 -3.25
C ALA A 302 -0.27 -1.32 -2.90
N PHE A 303 -0.24 -0.40 -3.88
CA PHE A 303 -0.77 0.95 -3.75
C PHE A 303 -1.02 1.56 -5.13
N MET A 304 -1.74 2.68 -5.19
CA MET A 304 -2.12 3.34 -6.43
C MET A 304 -0.99 4.21 -7.02
N LEU A 305 -0.81 4.11 -8.35
CA LEU A 305 0.09 4.95 -9.13
C LEU A 305 -0.62 6.21 -9.67
N PRO A 306 0.12 7.26 -10.09
CA PRO A 306 -0.47 8.49 -10.66
C PRO A 306 -1.35 8.27 -11.90
N ASP A 307 -1.09 7.20 -12.65
CA ASP A 307 -1.89 6.77 -13.80
C ASP A 307 -3.14 5.96 -13.44
N MET A 308 -3.52 5.99 -12.15
CA MET A 308 -4.74 5.38 -11.60
C MET A 308 -4.78 3.85 -11.66
N SER A 309 -3.67 3.20 -12.00
CA SER A 309 -3.50 1.76 -11.82
C SER A 309 -2.95 1.42 -10.43
N LEU A 310 -2.96 0.15 -10.05
CA LEU A 310 -2.31 -0.33 -8.83
C LEU A 310 -0.98 -0.98 -9.19
N LEU A 311 0.08 -0.61 -8.46
CA LEU A 311 1.31 -1.38 -8.43
C LEU A 311 1.17 -2.50 -7.40
N VAL A 312 1.60 -3.71 -7.75
CA VAL A 312 1.65 -4.88 -6.86
C VAL A 312 3.05 -5.49 -6.93
N ALA A 313 3.72 -5.63 -5.78
CA ALA A 313 5.11 -6.10 -5.70
C ALA A 313 5.36 -6.95 -4.44
N GLY A 314 6.57 -7.55 -4.35
CA GLY A 314 6.89 -8.56 -3.33
C GLY A 314 6.18 -9.89 -3.62
N SER A 315 6.28 -10.96 -2.86
CA SER A 315 6.72 -11.15 -1.49
C SER A 315 8.10 -11.80 -1.39
N ASN A 316 8.67 -11.79 -0.19
CA ASN A 316 9.77 -12.67 0.22
C ASN A 316 9.36 -13.44 1.48
N PRO A 317 8.48 -14.45 1.36
CA PRO A 317 7.85 -15.08 2.51
C PRO A 317 8.74 -16.11 3.22
N ASN A 318 9.98 -16.31 2.76
CA ASN A 318 10.89 -17.34 3.27
C ASN A 318 12.00 -16.72 4.11
N GLY A 319 12.52 -17.45 5.11
CA GLY A 319 13.62 -16.97 5.96
C GLY A 319 14.92 -16.66 5.19
N LYS A 320 15.09 -17.27 4.01
CA LYS A 320 16.16 -17.04 3.03
C LYS A 320 15.58 -16.91 1.63
N PRO A 321 16.27 -16.25 0.68
CA PRO A 321 15.80 -16.19 -0.70
C PRO A 321 15.58 -17.57 -1.30
N VAL A 322 14.49 -17.71 -2.05
CA VAL A 322 14.16 -18.91 -2.82
C VAL A 322 14.04 -18.49 -4.28
N ASN A 323 14.77 -19.13 -5.19
CA ASN A 323 14.68 -18.79 -6.61
C ASN A 323 13.39 -19.33 -7.22
N TYR A 324 13.05 -18.79 -8.39
CA TYR A 324 11.92 -19.28 -9.16
C TYR A 324 12.12 -20.75 -9.56
N GLY A 325 11.17 -21.61 -9.20
CA GLY A 325 11.23 -23.06 -9.44
C GLY A 325 11.82 -23.89 -8.30
N ASP A 326 12.47 -23.27 -7.30
CA ASP A 326 13.13 -23.96 -6.18
C ASP A 326 12.22 -24.16 -4.94
N GLY A 327 10.99 -23.64 -4.97
CA GLY A 327 10.03 -23.76 -3.87
C GLY A 327 8.63 -23.26 -4.24
N GLU A 328 7.67 -23.49 -3.34
CA GLU A 328 6.25 -23.17 -3.56
C GLU A 328 6.02 -21.66 -3.72
N PHE A 329 6.67 -20.85 -2.88
CA PHE A 329 6.58 -19.39 -2.92
C PHE A 329 7.98 -18.80 -3.09
N PRO A 330 8.47 -18.61 -4.33
CA PRO A 330 9.78 -18.00 -4.54
C PRO A 330 9.80 -16.55 -4.05
N THR A 331 11.01 -16.02 -3.82
CA THR A 331 11.16 -14.58 -3.62
C THR A 331 10.78 -13.86 -4.91
N GLU A 332 9.77 -13.00 -4.85
CA GLU A 332 9.16 -12.41 -6.03
C GLU A 332 9.76 -11.04 -6.34
N TYR A 333 10.40 -10.97 -7.51
CA TYR A 333 11.05 -9.77 -8.04
C TYR A 333 10.28 -9.09 -9.17
N ARG A 334 9.20 -9.70 -9.65
CA ARG A 334 8.35 -9.12 -10.68
C ARG A 334 7.39 -8.13 -10.05
N VAL A 335 7.26 -6.97 -10.67
CA VAL A 335 6.24 -5.98 -10.35
C VAL A 335 5.06 -6.20 -11.30
N GLU A 336 3.87 -6.36 -10.75
CA GLU A 336 2.63 -6.37 -11.51
C GLU A 336 1.99 -4.98 -11.49
N ARG A 337 1.30 -4.67 -12.58
CA ARG A 337 0.45 -3.50 -12.68
C ARG A 337 -0.98 -3.98 -12.90
N PHE A 338 -1.83 -3.76 -11.92
CA PHE A 338 -3.24 -4.09 -12.00
C PHE A 338 -4.02 -2.87 -12.49
N SER A 339 -4.75 -3.03 -13.59
CA SER A 339 -5.59 -1.98 -14.17
C SER A 339 -7.05 -2.21 -13.74
N PRO A 340 -7.62 -1.35 -12.89
CA PRO A 340 -8.99 -1.53 -12.43
C PRO A 340 -10.03 -1.30 -13.55
N PRO A 341 -11.27 -1.81 -13.38
CA PRO A 341 -12.29 -1.75 -14.43
C PRO A 341 -12.61 -0.34 -14.95
N TYR A 342 -12.48 0.72 -14.14
CA TYR A 342 -12.72 2.09 -14.60
C TYR A 342 -11.76 2.57 -15.70
N LEU A 343 -10.62 1.89 -15.89
CA LEU A 343 -9.70 2.17 -17.00
C LEU A 343 -10.17 1.53 -18.33
N PHE A 344 -11.17 0.65 -18.28
CA PHE A 344 -11.72 -0.08 -19.41
C PHE A 344 -13.24 0.18 -19.53
N PRO A 345 -13.66 1.29 -20.14
CA PRO A 345 -15.08 1.45 -20.50
C PRO A 345 -15.46 0.33 -21.45
N GLN A 346 -16.70 -0.16 -21.34
CA GLN A 346 -17.27 -1.26 -22.12
C GLN A 346 -16.72 -1.32 -23.56
N GLN A 347 -15.94 -2.37 -23.88
CA GLN A 347 -16.02 -2.94 -25.22
C GLN A 347 -17.50 -3.31 -25.38
N HIS A 348 -18.20 -2.69 -26.34
CA HIS A 348 -19.48 -3.20 -26.77
C HIS A 348 -19.29 -4.71 -27.00
N GLN A 349 -20.06 -5.53 -26.28
CA GLN A 349 -20.27 -6.94 -26.64
C GLN A 349 -21.06 -6.95 -27.95
N GLU A 350 -20.44 -6.60 -29.07
CA GLU A 350 -20.88 -7.13 -30.35
C GLU A 350 -20.45 -8.61 -30.40
N PRO A 351 -21.32 -9.53 -30.84
CA PRO A 351 -20.99 -10.94 -30.88
C PRO A 351 -19.76 -11.15 -31.77
N PRO A 352 -18.85 -12.09 -31.43
CA PRO A 352 -17.64 -12.30 -32.20
C PRO A 352 -18.00 -12.74 -33.62
N GLU A 353 -17.72 -11.90 -34.62
CA GLU A 353 -17.63 -12.35 -36.00
C GLU A 353 -16.46 -13.33 -36.09
N THR A 354 -16.74 -14.54 -36.57
CA THR A 354 -15.72 -15.56 -36.76
C THR A 354 -14.89 -15.19 -37.98
N VAL A 355 -13.75 -14.54 -37.75
CA VAL A 355 -12.74 -14.35 -38.80
C VAL A 355 -11.67 -15.44 -38.63
N VAL A 356 -11.69 -16.41 -39.54
CA VAL A 356 -10.59 -17.37 -39.69
C VAL A 356 -9.40 -16.62 -40.28
N VAL A 357 -8.31 -16.48 -39.51
CA VAL A 357 -7.04 -15.97 -40.02
C VAL A 357 -5.97 -17.05 -39.86
N GLN A 358 -5.46 -17.52 -40.99
CA GLN A 358 -4.33 -18.44 -41.09
C GLN A 358 -3.06 -17.78 -40.53
N GLN A 359 -2.24 -18.59 -39.85
CA GLN A 359 -0.95 -18.20 -39.27
C GLN A 359 -0.03 -17.56 -40.31
N ASP A 360 0.51 -16.39 -40.00
CA ASP A 360 1.89 -16.05 -40.36
C ASP A 360 2.52 -15.04 -39.39
N ALA A 361 3.82 -15.25 -39.15
CA ALA A 361 4.59 -14.71 -38.03
C ALA A 361 4.86 -13.20 -38.13
N ARG A 362 3.94 -12.36 -37.61
CA ARG A 362 4.20 -10.94 -37.27
C ARG A 362 3.29 -10.45 -36.13
N THR A 363 3.56 -10.85 -34.89
CA THR A 363 2.82 -10.35 -33.70
C THR A 363 3.74 -10.01 -32.53
N LEU A 364 4.65 -9.07 -32.76
CA LEU A 364 5.33 -8.31 -31.68
C LEU A 364 5.21 -6.79 -31.86
N ALA A 365 4.43 -6.32 -32.84
CA ALA A 365 4.26 -4.89 -33.14
C ALA A 365 2.82 -4.36 -32.96
N GLN A 366 1.89 -5.17 -32.44
CA GLN A 366 0.47 -4.78 -32.27
C GLN A 366 -0.01 -4.74 -30.81
N ALA A 367 0.89 -4.48 -29.85
CA ALA A 367 0.53 -4.03 -28.51
C ALA A 367 0.57 -2.48 -28.37
N LYS A 368 0.57 -1.75 -29.48
CA LYS A 368 0.38 -0.30 -29.52
C LYS A 368 -0.87 0.00 -30.34
N ALA A 369 -1.78 0.77 -29.73
CA ALA A 369 -3.06 1.26 -30.25
C ALA A 369 -4.27 0.31 -30.12
N SER A 370 -4.69 0.07 -28.88
CA SER A 370 -6.12 0.18 -28.56
C SER A 370 -6.26 1.30 -27.54
N ALA A 371 -6.39 2.54 -28.02
CA ALA A 371 -6.70 3.68 -27.16
C ALA A 371 -8.05 3.42 -26.44
N PRO A 372 -8.18 3.73 -25.14
CA PRO A 372 -9.45 3.55 -24.44
C PRO A 372 -10.53 4.47 -25.03
N PRO A 373 -11.78 3.99 -25.21
CA PRO A 373 -12.87 4.81 -25.75
C PRO A 373 -13.50 5.79 -24.72
N VAL A 374 -12.84 6.12 -23.61
CA VAL A 374 -13.39 7.06 -22.61
C VAL A 374 -13.25 8.51 -23.09
N ALA A 375 -14.10 9.39 -22.55
CA ALA A 375 -13.71 10.77 -22.26
C ALA A 375 -12.40 10.79 -21.46
N GLN A 376 -11.26 10.80 -22.14
CA GLN A 376 -10.00 11.13 -21.50
C GLN A 376 -10.04 12.63 -21.23
N ALA A 377 -10.21 12.99 -19.95
CA ALA A 377 -9.79 14.29 -19.46
C ALA A 377 -8.31 14.20 -19.10
N GLU A 378 -7.55 15.14 -19.60
CA GLU A 378 -6.24 15.44 -19.06
C GLU A 378 -6.36 16.70 -18.20
N ILE A 379 -5.78 16.66 -16.99
CA ILE A 379 -5.56 17.87 -16.23
C ILE A 379 -4.40 18.58 -16.90
N VAL A 380 -4.64 19.74 -17.52
CA VAL A 380 -3.64 20.53 -18.26
C VAL A 380 -3.17 21.76 -17.50
N GLY A 381 -3.76 22.03 -16.34
CA GLY A 381 -3.33 23.09 -15.44
C GLY A 381 -3.89 22.93 -14.03
N TRP A 382 -3.04 23.10 -13.04
CA TRP A 382 -3.36 23.02 -11.62
C TRP A 382 -2.38 23.91 -10.83
N PRO A 383 -2.76 24.38 -9.63
CA PRO A 383 -1.85 25.13 -8.76
C PRO A 383 -0.73 24.25 -8.21
N THR A 384 0.46 24.82 -8.01
CA THR A 384 1.60 24.11 -7.41
C THR A 384 1.48 23.93 -5.90
N GLU A 385 0.68 24.76 -5.24
CA GLU A 385 0.38 24.73 -3.81
C GLU A 385 -1.09 25.06 -3.60
N ILE A 386 -1.75 24.30 -2.73
CA ILE A 386 -3.11 24.57 -2.25
C ILE A 386 -3.08 24.66 -0.74
N LYS A 387 -3.84 25.59 -0.16
CA LYS A 387 -3.98 25.72 1.29
C LYS A 387 -5.32 25.17 1.75
N TYR A 388 -5.35 24.71 2.99
CA TYR A 388 -6.57 24.20 3.60
C TYR A 388 -7.67 25.27 3.62
N GLY A 389 -8.85 24.93 3.10
CA GLY A 389 -10.01 25.81 3.04
C GLY A 389 -10.01 26.85 1.90
N GLU A 390 -8.98 26.85 1.04
CA GLU A 390 -8.95 27.72 -0.14
C GLU A 390 -9.53 27.02 -1.37
N THR A 391 -10.14 27.80 -2.27
CA THR A 391 -10.59 27.34 -3.59
C THR A 391 -9.46 27.45 -4.61
N PHE A 392 -9.49 26.60 -5.63
CA PHE A 392 -8.52 26.62 -6.71
C PHE A 392 -9.13 26.16 -8.04
N ASP A 393 -8.49 26.55 -9.14
CA ASP A 393 -8.93 26.19 -10.48
C ASP A 393 -8.15 24.98 -11.02
N LEU A 394 -8.88 24.02 -11.60
CA LEU A 394 -8.32 22.97 -12.45
C LEU A 394 -8.70 23.23 -13.90
N LYS A 395 -7.72 23.15 -14.80
CA LYS A 395 -7.94 23.20 -16.24
C LYS A 395 -7.97 21.79 -16.77
N LEU A 396 -9.12 21.38 -17.30
CA LEU A 396 -9.33 20.07 -17.90
C LEU A 396 -9.42 20.19 -19.42
N GLN A 397 -8.69 19.35 -20.13
CA GLN A 397 -8.81 19.18 -21.58
C GLN A 397 -9.47 17.85 -21.88
N TRP A 398 -10.57 17.89 -22.62
CA TRP A 398 -11.35 16.71 -23.01
C TRP A 398 -11.07 16.37 -24.47
N TYR A 399 -10.83 15.09 -24.76
CA TYR A 399 -10.50 14.66 -26.13
C TYR A 399 -11.71 14.13 -26.92
N ASN A 400 -12.78 13.65 -26.26
CA ASN A 400 -13.89 12.95 -26.93
C ASN A 400 -15.28 13.47 -26.54
N ARG A 401 -15.63 13.42 -25.25
CA ARG A 401 -16.96 13.78 -24.73
C ARG A 401 -16.82 14.53 -23.41
N TYR A 402 -17.64 15.54 -23.21
CA TYR A 402 -17.77 16.21 -21.91
C TYR A 402 -18.61 15.33 -20.98
N PRO A 403 -18.16 15.03 -19.75
CA PRO A 403 -18.92 14.19 -18.83
C PRO A 403 -20.14 14.92 -18.30
N GLU A 404 -21.15 14.17 -17.88
CA GLU A 404 -22.33 14.73 -17.21
C GLU A 404 -22.05 15.11 -15.75
N GLN A 405 -21.06 14.45 -15.13
CA GLN A 405 -20.63 14.67 -13.75
C GLN A 405 -19.12 14.57 -13.67
N ILE A 406 -18.50 15.46 -12.89
CA ILE A 406 -17.07 15.45 -12.63
C ILE A 406 -16.87 15.20 -11.14
N GLN A 407 -16.07 14.20 -10.81
CA GLN A 407 -15.59 14.01 -9.45
C GLN A 407 -14.09 14.22 -9.44
N VAL A 408 -13.63 15.07 -8.53
CA VAL A 408 -12.21 15.34 -8.30
C VAL A 408 -11.87 14.88 -6.91
N SER A 409 -10.73 14.22 -6.76
CA SER A 409 -10.26 13.73 -5.47
C SER A 409 -8.76 13.89 -5.34
N LEU A 410 -8.32 14.18 -4.12
CA LEU A 410 -6.92 14.20 -3.74
C LEU A 410 -6.59 12.87 -3.07
N ILE A 411 -5.56 12.18 -3.57
CA ILE A 411 -5.18 10.88 -3.07
C ILE A 411 -3.70 10.93 -2.67
N GLN A 412 -3.45 10.64 -1.39
CA GLN A 412 -2.12 10.38 -0.87
C GLN A 412 -1.92 8.87 -0.90
N PRO A 413 -1.01 8.33 -1.74
CA PRO A 413 -0.84 6.88 -1.86
C PRO A 413 -0.25 6.26 -0.61
N GLY A 414 0.54 7.00 0.19
CA GLY A 414 1.05 6.52 1.48
C GLY A 414 2.36 5.71 1.41
N PHE A 415 2.77 5.17 2.55
CA PHE A 415 3.93 4.31 2.74
C PHE A 415 3.44 2.95 3.23
N ILE A 416 3.74 1.87 2.52
CA ILE A 416 3.18 0.55 2.80
C ILE A 416 4.24 -0.46 3.18
N THR A 417 3.92 -1.31 4.17
CA THR A 417 4.73 -2.45 4.59
C THR A 417 3.87 -3.41 5.43
N HIS A 418 4.10 -4.72 5.35
CA HIS A 418 3.47 -5.72 6.23
C HIS A 418 1.93 -5.56 6.35
N SER A 419 1.23 -5.34 5.23
CA SER A 419 -0.23 -5.11 5.18
C SER A 419 -0.71 -3.86 5.93
N THR A 420 0.23 -2.99 6.32
CA THR A 420 -0.03 -1.72 7.00
C THR A 420 0.20 -0.59 6.01
N HIS A 421 -0.88 0.08 5.63
CA HIS A 421 -0.80 1.27 4.79
C HIS A 421 -0.75 2.53 5.65
N MET A 422 0.44 3.11 5.79
CA MET A 422 0.65 4.31 6.60
C MET A 422 0.38 5.55 5.75
N SER A 423 -0.39 6.49 6.30
CA SER A 423 -0.67 7.80 5.70
C SER A 423 -1.45 7.81 4.39
N GLN A 424 -1.97 6.68 3.90
CA GLN A 424 -2.84 6.66 2.72
C GLN A 424 -4.14 7.41 3.02
N ARG A 425 -4.57 8.29 2.12
CA ARG A 425 -5.81 9.08 2.28
C ARG A 425 -6.44 9.36 0.94
N PHE A 426 -7.76 9.44 0.95
CA PHE A 426 -8.58 9.88 -0.16
C PHE A 426 -9.50 11.00 0.35
N VAL A 427 -9.50 12.14 -0.33
CA VAL A 427 -10.37 13.27 -0.03
C VAL A 427 -11.08 13.69 -1.32
N GLY A 428 -12.39 13.50 -1.37
CA GLY A 428 -13.23 14.06 -2.43
C GLY A 428 -13.29 15.58 -2.31
N LEU A 429 -13.30 16.30 -3.42
CA LEU A 429 -13.42 17.75 -3.42
C LEU A 429 -14.86 18.17 -3.76
N GLU A 430 -15.33 19.21 -3.10
CA GLU A 430 -16.59 19.88 -3.46
C GLU A 430 -16.41 20.57 -4.82
N GLY A 431 -17.10 20.12 -5.87
CA GLY A 431 -17.04 20.80 -7.18
C GLY A 431 -17.78 20.12 -8.34
N TRP A 432 -18.83 20.81 -8.79
CA TRP A 432 -19.61 20.79 -10.06
C TRP A 432 -20.40 19.54 -10.44
#